data_AF-A0AAD9DB93-F1
#
_entry.id   AF-A0AAD9DB93-F1
#
_cell.length_a   1.000
_cell.length_b   1.000
_cell.length_c   1.000
_cell.angle_alpha   90.00
_cell.angle_beta   90.00
_cell.angle_gamma   90.00
#
_symmetry.space_group_name_H-M   'P 1'
#
loop_
_entity.id
_entity.type
_entity.pdbx_description
1 polymer ?
#
loop_
_entity_poly.entity_id
_entity_poly.type
_entity_poly.pdbx_seq_one_letter_code
_entity_poly.pdbx_strand_id
1 'polypeptide(L)'
;MMVVQTVTVADSPAPIAALNCNETDALLQVKYNITEDEYSSLVRSIGDYPFLNVQDNTLPVWEDSTVVRYYWFPGLTDYEACLPRDECSRITVGGFPTDAYELSFDGKAVDIGDEILFNGNVTVTATGVGSCAAPICKDTEALLEAQFWAIGSSANEPFLVEDKESNIILHGSTLLLDNKHFFNKTSVCLPKDNACYTFLIGGDMQSDMYKPWGENFPAQPSYSLFFDGKLMHRSDSWLFDSVQFGDSCKPLCNQEDESLVEFFMFDTDQKFSLEHDEDVDNVPQVKYEYGWDLSIVNRSSSVSVSSGVVPQGPGFSPLVHKIMCIPKGSCSSFYISVPNPNGEYHNSVYSLTMDKITYRKASLPFNQSQTTNMGSCTVNGLCDVQTQDLFHLELRTPDKNENPYASSFPAQSIKSWNMYWYFSNGWMRDNHYNDVSYDLNSSFGVIECVPKGGCGSTFDIRADWSVESYTVKKNGVQLDATQVTDVNLETTAFGQNCSPSIPPSTSSLSGGAIAGIVIACIVAGAALFGLVSYKRRQSQSSNEENPLHESLFDFST
;
A
#
# COMPACT_ATOMS: atom_id res chain seq x y z
N MET A 1 12.12 15.18 -36.75
CA MET A 1 13.08 14.07 -36.94
C MET A 1 14.28 14.37 -36.07
N MET A 2 14.33 13.79 -34.88
CA MET A 2 15.42 13.99 -33.93
C MET A 2 16.71 13.37 -34.48
N VAL A 3 17.80 14.13 -34.51
CA VAL A 3 19.13 13.61 -34.87
C VAL A 3 19.91 13.41 -33.58
N VAL A 4 20.04 12.16 -33.15
CA VAL A 4 20.81 11.77 -31.97
C VAL A 4 22.17 11.27 -32.42
N GLN A 5 23.25 11.84 -31.90
CA GLN A 5 24.61 11.34 -32.11
C GLN A 5 25.06 10.58 -30.85
N THR A 6 24.92 9.26 -30.84
CA THR A 6 25.45 8.40 -29.79
C THR A 6 26.92 8.04 -30.07
N VAL A 7 27.81 8.35 -29.12
CA VAL A 7 29.24 8.05 -29.23
C VAL A 7 29.49 6.66 -28.65
N THR A 8 29.84 5.69 -29.49
CA THR A 8 30.38 4.41 -29.02
C THR A 8 31.89 4.56 -28.80
N VAL A 9 32.34 4.37 -27.55
CA VAL A 9 33.74 4.53 -27.17
C VAL A 9 34.58 3.37 -27.72
N ALA A 10 35.25 3.61 -28.84
CA ALA A 10 36.45 2.88 -29.22
C ALA A 10 37.46 3.87 -29.86
N ASP A 11 38.54 4.11 -29.12
CA ASP A 11 39.81 4.76 -29.51
C ASP A 11 39.87 6.30 -29.73
N SER A 12 40.54 6.96 -28.77
CA SER A 12 41.30 8.24 -28.85
C SER A 12 40.51 9.57 -29.02
N PRO A 13 40.84 10.64 -28.24
CA PRO A 13 40.09 11.90 -28.23
C PRO A 13 40.52 12.79 -29.40
N ALA A 14 40.00 12.52 -30.59
CA ALA A 14 39.88 13.59 -31.57
C ALA A 14 38.82 14.58 -31.06
N PRO A 15 39.03 15.91 -31.12
CA PRO A 15 37.99 16.86 -30.79
C PRO A 15 36.77 16.59 -31.67
N ILE A 16 35.70 16.10 -31.04
CA ILE A 16 34.44 15.81 -31.70
C ILE A 16 33.94 17.14 -32.26
N ALA A 17 33.60 17.17 -33.55
CA ALA A 17 32.98 18.33 -34.13
C ALA A 17 31.65 18.56 -33.41
N ALA A 18 31.49 19.72 -32.76
CA ALA A 18 30.26 20.09 -32.06
C ALA A 18 29.05 19.86 -32.97
N LEU A 19 28.00 19.27 -32.43
CA LEU A 19 26.76 19.06 -33.17
C LEU A 19 26.20 20.42 -33.62
N ASN A 20 26.07 20.61 -34.93
CA ASN A 20 25.48 21.83 -35.49
C ASN A 20 24.00 21.59 -35.78
N CYS A 21 23.14 22.33 -35.08
CA CYS A 21 21.70 22.27 -35.28
C CYS A 21 21.23 23.18 -36.43
N ASN A 22 20.07 22.85 -37.01
CA ASN A 22 19.42 23.70 -38.02
C ASN A 22 18.92 25.00 -37.39
N GLU A 23 18.57 26.00 -38.22
CA GLU A 23 18.11 27.31 -37.74
C GLU A 23 16.84 27.24 -36.87
N THR A 24 15.98 26.25 -37.09
CA THR A 24 14.73 26.02 -36.33
C THR A 24 14.96 25.31 -35.00
N ASP A 25 16.14 24.72 -34.82
CA ASP A 25 16.45 23.85 -33.71
C ASP A 25 17.43 24.55 -32.78
N ALA A 26 17.47 24.08 -31.54
CA ALA A 26 18.39 24.51 -30.51
C ALA A 26 19.19 23.29 -30.01
N LEU A 27 20.46 23.53 -29.71
CA LEU A 27 21.34 22.51 -29.17
C LEU A 27 21.04 22.32 -27.68
N LEU A 28 20.53 21.15 -27.31
CA LEU A 28 20.53 20.64 -25.95
C LEU A 28 21.90 20.04 -25.66
N GLN A 29 22.52 20.42 -24.54
CA GLN A 29 23.70 19.75 -24.00
C GLN A 29 23.47 19.38 -22.54
N VAL A 30 23.77 18.12 -22.19
CA VAL A 30 23.84 17.64 -20.80
C VAL A 30 25.27 17.21 -20.54
N LYS A 31 25.95 17.91 -19.63
CA LYS A 31 27.35 17.63 -19.28
C LYS A 31 27.42 16.99 -17.92
N TYR A 32 28.15 15.88 -17.80
CA TYR A 32 28.27 15.18 -16.52
C TYR A 32 29.56 15.57 -15.80
N ASN A 33 29.44 15.89 -14.52
CA ASN A 33 30.53 16.25 -13.63
C ASN A 33 30.52 15.35 -12.39
N ILE A 34 30.82 14.07 -12.60
CA ILE A 34 30.85 13.05 -11.54
C ILE A 34 32.09 12.18 -11.70
N THR A 35 32.66 11.74 -10.59
CA THR A 35 33.81 10.82 -10.57
C THR A 35 33.36 9.35 -10.65
N GLU A 36 34.30 8.45 -10.99
CA GLU A 36 34.01 7.00 -11.05
C GLU A 36 33.59 6.44 -9.69
N ASP A 37 34.18 6.93 -8.60
CA ASP A 37 33.86 6.51 -7.23
C ASP A 37 32.45 6.98 -6.82
N GLU A 38 32.11 8.24 -7.11
CA GLU A 38 30.77 8.79 -6.87
C GLU A 38 29.71 8.04 -7.69
N TYR A 39 29.97 7.82 -8.98
CA TYR A 39 29.09 7.04 -9.85
C TYR A 39 28.90 5.61 -9.36
N SER A 40 29.99 4.95 -8.96
CA SER A 40 29.94 3.58 -8.42
C SER A 40 29.16 3.51 -7.10
N SER A 41 29.33 4.52 -6.24
CA SER A 41 28.56 4.65 -5.00
C SER A 41 27.08 4.88 -5.29
N LEU A 42 26.78 5.73 -6.27
CA LEU A 42 25.44 6.06 -6.72
C LEU A 42 24.71 4.83 -7.24
N VAL A 43 25.29 4.09 -8.20
CA VAL A 43 24.72 2.84 -8.74
C VAL A 43 24.44 1.82 -7.63
N ARG A 44 25.36 1.68 -6.65
CA ARG A 44 25.13 0.80 -5.49
C ARG A 44 24.00 1.27 -4.59
N SER A 45 23.87 2.58 -4.39
CA SER A 45 22.86 3.19 -3.53
C SER A 45 21.46 3.10 -4.14
N ILE A 46 21.35 3.39 -5.44
CA ILE A 46 20.06 3.39 -6.16
C ILE A 46 19.64 1.97 -6.57
N GLY A 47 20.59 1.03 -6.68
CA GLY A 47 20.33 -0.34 -7.10
C GLY A 47 20.03 -0.49 -8.61
N ASP A 48 20.35 0.55 -9.39
CA ASP A 48 20.04 0.70 -10.80
C ASP A 48 21.05 1.64 -11.49
N TYR A 49 20.86 1.86 -12.79
CA TYR A 49 21.70 2.69 -13.64
C TYR A 49 21.08 4.07 -13.84
N PRO A 50 21.84 5.16 -13.63
CA PRO A 50 21.37 6.49 -13.97
C PRO A 50 20.97 6.59 -15.45
N PHE A 51 20.01 7.46 -15.74
CA PHE A 51 19.49 7.61 -17.09
C PHE A 51 19.16 9.07 -17.43
N LEU A 52 19.12 9.32 -18.73
CA LEU A 52 18.62 10.54 -19.35
C LEU A 52 17.46 10.16 -20.28
N ASN A 53 16.32 10.83 -20.16
CA ASN A 53 15.20 10.71 -21.09
C ASN A 53 14.92 12.08 -21.70
N VAL A 54 14.89 12.15 -23.03
CA VAL A 54 14.51 13.34 -23.79
C VAL A 54 13.20 13.05 -24.50
N GLN A 55 12.15 13.75 -24.09
CA GLN A 55 10.80 13.61 -24.62
C GLN A 55 10.41 14.85 -25.43
N ASP A 56 10.02 14.63 -26.68
CA ASP A 56 9.41 15.64 -27.54
C ASP A 56 7.88 15.61 -27.36
N ASN A 57 7.23 16.77 -27.17
CA ASN A 57 5.77 16.84 -26.95
C ASN A 57 4.96 16.95 -28.25
N THR A 58 5.59 16.91 -29.43
CA THR A 58 4.93 17.25 -30.69
C THR A 58 4.26 16.10 -31.43
N LEU A 59 4.46 14.87 -30.97
CA LEU A 59 3.86 13.67 -31.55
C LEU A 59 3.18 12.81 -30.47
N PRO A 60 2.17 11.99 -30.84
CA PRO A 60 1.67 10.94 -29.98
C PRO A 60 2.86 10.14 -29.43
N VAL A 61 2.88 9.96 -28.11
CA VAL A 61 4.05 9.69 -27.25
C VAL A 61 4.77 8.34 -27.50
N TRP A 62 4.40 7.64 -28.56
CA TRP A 62 4.73 6.24 -28.82
C TRP A 62 6.03 6.02 -29.58
N GLU A 63 6.57 7.01 -30.30
CA GLU A 63 7.68 6.75 -31.24
C GLU A 63 8.99 7.53 -31.00
N ASP A 64 9.01 8.66 -30.27
CA ASP A 64 10.17 9.58 -30.28
C ASP A 64 10.72 9.98 -28.89
N SER A 65 10.66 9.10 -27.88
CA SER A 65 11.46 9.32 -26.66
C SER A 65 12.86 8.71 -26.79
N THR A 66 13.90 9.50 -26.51
CA THR A 66 15.28 8.99 -26.46
C THR A 66 15.66 8.75 -25.02
N VAL A 67 15.75 7.48 -24.62
CA VAL A 67 16.23 7.06 -23.31
C VAL A 67 17.67 6.56 -23.42
N VAL A 68 18.60 7.28 -22.78
CA VAL A 68 20.00 6.87 -22.62
C VAL A 68 20.18 6.31 -21.22
N ARG A 69 20.65 5.06 -21.11
CA ARG A 69 21.01 4.43 -19.84
C ARG A 69 22.51 4.31 -19.74
N TYR A 70 23.07 4.73 -18.61
CA TYR A 70 24.49 4.66 -18.34
C TYR A 70 24.76 3.40 -17.52
N TYR A 71 25.22 2.32 -18.17
CA TYR A 71 25.45 1.04 -17.49
C TYR A 71 26.81 0.96 -16.79
N TRP A 72 27.75 1.83 -17.14
CA TRP A 72 29.08 1.89 -16.57
C TRP A 72 29.67 3.29 -16.75
N PHE A 73 30.60 3.67 -15.85
CA PHE A 73 31.18 5.02 -15.84
C PHE A 73 31.87 5.42 -17.16
N PRO A 74 32.69 4.56 -17.82
CA PRO A 74 33.23 4.90 -19.15
C PRO A 74 32.21 5.18 -20.26
N GLY A 75 30.94 4.77 -20.07
CA GLY A 75 29.84 5.04 -21.00
C GLY A 75 29.10 6.34 -20.68
N LEU A 76 29.43 6.99 -19.56
CA LEU A 76 28.92 8.30 -19.19
C LEU A 76 29.63 9.38 -20.01
N THR A 77 29.07 9.67 -21.18
CA THR A 77 29.51 10.74 -22.05
C THR A 77 28.51 11.89 -22.02
N ASP A 78 29.00 13.12 -22.20
CA ASP A 78 28.15 14.28 -22.46
C ASP A 78 27.15 13.97 -23.58
N TYR A 79 25.92 14.42 -23.40
CA TYR A 79 24.83 14.21 -24.35
C TYR A 79 24.56 15.49 -25.11
N GLU A 80 24.47 15.39 -26.45
CA GLU A 80 24.09 16.49 -27.33
C GLU A 80 22.95 16.04 -28.25
N ALA A 81 21.93 16.90 -28.39
CA ALA A 81 20.85 16.69 -29.34
C ALA A 81 20.30 18.03 -29.86
N CYS A 82 19.79 18.01 -31.10
CA CYS A 82 19.04 19.14 -31.64
C CYS A 82 17.56 18.94 -31.38
N LEU A 83 16.94 19.89 -30.66
CA LEU A 83 15.51 19.90 -30.36
C LEU A 83 14.85 21.14 -30.95
N PRO A 84 13.57 21.09 -31.34
CA PRO A 84 12.88 22.27 -31.89
C PRO A 84 12.85 23.41 -30.86
N ARG A 85 13.25 24.63 -31.28
CA ARG A 85 13.35 25.78 -30.36
C ARG A 85 11.98 26.24 -29.87
N ASP A 86 10.99 26.19 -30.75
CA ASP A 86 9.66 26.76 -30.53
C ASP A 86 8.67 25.75 -29.92
N GLU A 87 9.12 24.53 -29.62
CA GLU A 87 8.30 23.47 -29.05
C GLU A 87 8.78 23.15 -27.63
N CYS A 88 7.89 22.62 -26.80
CA CYS A 88 8.29 22.23 -25.44
C CYS A 88 8.86 20.82 -25.48
N SER A 89 10.13 20.65 -25.11
CA SER A 89 10.73 19.33 -24.87
C SER A 89 11.00 19.15 -23.38
N ARG A 90 10.88 17.91 -22.90
CA ARG A 90 11.09 17.58 -21.50
C ARG A 90 12.30 16.69 -21.33
N ILE A 91 13.21 17.12 -20.46
CA ILE A 91 14.46 16.43 -20.16
C ILE A 91 14.34 15.86 -18.75
N THR A 92 14.37 14.54 -18.63
CA THR A 92 14.33 13.86 -17.34
C THR A 92 15.68 13.23 -17.07
N VAL A 93 16.29 13.56 -15.94
CA VAL A 93 17.55 12.96 -15.49
C VAL A 93 17.28 12.22 -14.20
N GLY A 94 17.49 10.92 -14.20
CA GLY A 94 17.23 10.07 -13.03
C GLY A 94 18.49 9.40 -12.52
N GLY A 95 18.60 9.30 -11.20
CA GLY A 95 19.70 8.64 -10.54
C GLY A 95 20.99 9.44 -10.51
N PHE A 96 20.97 10.73 -10.86
CA PHE A 96 22.08 11.67 -10.64
C PHE A 96 21.67 12.76 -9.65
N PRO A 97 22.54 13.16 -8.70
CA PRO A 97 22.31 14.37 -7.94
C PRO A 97 22.43 15.61 -8.85
N THR A 98 21.76 16.70 -8.48
CA THR A 98 21.66 17.90 -9.33
C THR A 98 22.99 18.63 -9.56
N ASP A 99 23.99 18.39 -8.72
CA ASP A 99 25.35 18.92 -8.86
C ASP A 99 26.27 18.04 -9.73
N ALA A 100 25.83 16.83 -10.10
CA ALA A 100 26.58 15.91 -10.95
C ALA A 100 26.40 16.17 -12.45
N TYR A 101 25.56 17.13 -12.86
CA TYR A 101 25.41 17.49 -14.27
C TYR A 101 24.98 18.94 -14.46
N GLU A 102 25.24 19.46 -15.65
CA GLU A 102 24.79 20.77 -16.11
C GLU A 102 23.93 20.61 -17.36
N LEU A 103 22.83 21.35 -17.44
CA LEU A 103 21.94 21.39 -18.60
C LEU A 103 22.08 22.75 -19.29
N SER A 104 22.23 22.74 -20.61
CA SER A 104 22.19 23.96 -21.41
C SER A 104 21.37 23.77 -22.68
N PHE A 105 20.73 24.86 -23.11
CA PHE A 105 19.89 24.90 -24.31
C PHE A 105 20.25 26.15 -25.12
N ASP A 106 20.67 25.96 -26.37
CA ASP A 106 21.16 27.01 -27.27
C ASP A 106 22.32 27.83 -26.64
N GLY A 107 23.23 27.12 -25.97
CA GLY A 107 24.40 27.70 -25.30
C GLY A 107 24.11 28.49 -24.02
N LYS A 108 22.86 28.49 -23.54
CA LYS A 108 22.48 29.09 -22.25
C LYS A 108 22.27 28.00 -21.22
N ALA A 109 22.83 28.20 -20.03
CA ALA A 109 22.52 27.34 -18.88
C ALA A 109 21.01 27.39 -18.62
N VAL A 110 20.45 26.22 -18.33
CA VAL A 110 19.05 26.03 -17.94
C VAL A 110 19.03 25.59 -16.49
N ASP A 111 18.17 26.21 -15.70
CA ASP A 111 17.97 25.78 -14.32
C ASP A 111 17.38 24.38 -14.32
N ILE A 112 18.01 23.47 -13.58
CA ILE A 112 17.48 22.12 -13.37
C ILE A 112 16.13 22.27 -12.65
N GLY A 113 15.10 21.72 -13.28
CA GLY A 113 13.72 21.89 -12.86
C GLY A 113 13.32 21.10 -11.63
N ASP A 114 12.07 20.66 -11.61
CA ASP A 114 11.43 20.03 -10.46
C ASP A 114 12.20 18.78 -10.01
N GLU A 115 12.52 18.70 -8.71
CA GLU A 115 13.14 17.54 -8.09
C GLU A 115 12.09 16.62 -7.45
N ILE A 116 12.09 15.37 -7.90
CA ILE A 116 11.29 14.29 -7.34
C ILE A 116 12.25 13.37 -6.60
N LEU A 117 12.06 13.26 -5.29
CA LEU A 117 12.75 12.27 -4.49
C LEU A 117 12.00 10.94 -4.66
N PHE A 118 12.71 9.96 -5.22
CA PHE A 118 12.22 8.63 -5.50
C PHE A 118 12.81 7.62 -4.50
N ASN A 119 11.96 6.83 -3.84
CA ASN A 119 12.35 5.83 -2.83
C ASN A 119 13.27 6.40 -1.72
N GLY A 120 13.09 7.68 -1.37
CA GLY A 120 13.87 8.41 -0.37
C GLY A 120 15.33 8.73 -0.73
N ASN A 121 15.91 8.09 -1.75
CA ASN A 121 17.35 8.13 -2.03
C ASN A 121 17.73 8.36 -3.51
N VAL A 122 16.78 8.29 -4.44
CA VAL A 122 17.03 8.47 -5.87
C VAL A 122 16.45 9.82 -6.29
N THR A 123 17.30 10.73 -6.74
CA THR A 123 16.81 12.00 -7.31
C THR A 123 16.45 11.78 -8.78
N VAL A 124 15.22 12.15 -9.14
CA VAL A 124 14.78 12.31 -10.53
C VAL A 124 14.44 13.78 -10.73
N THR A 125 14.99 14.39 -11.76
CA THR A 125 14.68 15.77 -12.12
C THR A 125 13.99 15.81 -13.46
N ALA A 126 13.13 16.80 -13.64
CA ALA A 126 12.48 17.06 -14.91
C ALA A 126 12.58 18.55 -15.26
N THR A 127 13.14 18.83 -16.44
CA THR A 127 13.38 20.19 -16.92
C THR A 127 12.72 20.39 -18.29
N GLY A 128 11.91 21.44 -18.41
CA GLY A 128 11.34 21.85 -19.70
C GLY A 128 12.29 22.78 -20.45
N VAL A 129 12.56 22.51 -21.72
CA VAL A 129 13.34 23.37 -22.62
C VAL A 129 12.53 23.75 -23.86
N GLY A 130 12.86 24.89 -24.48
CA GLY A 130 12.06 25.47 -25.56
C GLY A 130 10.82 26.22 -25.02
N SER A 131 9.66 26.04 -25.63
CA SER A 131 8.44 26.80 -25.31
C SER A 131 7.60 26.16 -24.18
N CYS A 132 8.24 25.75 -23.08
CA CYS A 132 7.59 25.09 -21.92
C CYS A 132 6.95 26.05 -20.91
N ALA A 133 6.17 27.03 -21.37
CA ALA A 133 5.52 27.98 -20.47
C ALA A 133 4.41 27.30 -19.65
N ALA A 134 4.55 27.32 -18.32
CA ALA A 134 3.43 27.03 -17.42
C ALA A 134 2.30 28.05 -17.66
N PRO A 135 1.02 27.66 -17.46
CA PRO A 135 -0.08 28.61 -17.62
C PRO A 135 0.05 29.75 -16.61
N ILE A 136 -0.11 30.97 -17.09
CA ILE A 136 -0.08 32.17 -16.26
C ILE A 136 -1.47 32.37 -15.67
N CYS A 137 -1.62 32.13 -14.37
CA CYS A 137 -2.88 32.28 -13.66
C CYS A 137 -3.19 33.75 -13.38
N LYS A 138 -4.48 34.11 -13.40
CA LYS A 138 -4.93 35.44 -12.95
C LYS A 138 -4.76 35.58 -11.44
N ASP A 139 -4.83 36.81 -10.93
CA ASP A 139 -4.74 37.08 -9.48
C ASP A 139 -5.80 36.32 -8.64
N THR A 140 -6.94 35.99 -9.25
CA THR A 140 -8.05 35.22 -8.63
C THR A 140 -7.88 33.70 -8.74
N GLU A 141 -6.79 33.23 -9.35
CA GLU A 141 -6.51 31.84 -9.67
C GLU A 141 -5.17 31.40 -9.05
N ALA A 142 -5.05 30.11 -8.76
CA ALA A 142 -3.86 29.41 -8.28
C ALA A 142 -3.43 28.39 -9.32
N LEU A 143 -2.13 28.23 -9.48
CA LEU A 143 -1.58 27.16 -10.28
C LEU A 143 -1.67 25.84 -9.50
N LEU A 144 -2.44 24.88 -9.99
CA LEU A 144 -2.35 23.48 -9.60
C LEU A 144 -1.30 22.81 -10.49
N GLU A 145 -0.37 22.07 -9.89
CA GLU A 145 0.60 21.25 -10.60
C GLU A 145 0.59 19.84 -10.02
N ALA A 146 0.29 18.85 -10.87
CA ALA A 146 0.40 17.44 -10.53
C ALA A 146 1.58 16.84 -11.30
N GLN A 147 2.54 16.31 -10.56
CA GLN A 147 3.77 15.71 -11.06
C GLN A 147 3.70 14.21 -10.79
N PHE A 148 3.97 13.41 -11.82
CA PHE A 148 3.83 11.96 -11.79
C PHE A 148 5.13 11.32 -12.27
N TRP A 149 5.53 10.27 -11.60
CA TRP A 149 6.67 9.45 -11.98
C TRP A 149 6.28 7.98 -11.92
N ALA A 150 6.49 7.27 -13.03
CA ALA A 150 6.27 5.84 -13.11
C ALA A 150 7.36 5.18 -13.96
N ILE A 151 7.67 3.92 -13.64
CA ILE A 151 8.55 3.04 -14.41
C ILE A 151 7.70 1.86 -14.90
N GLY A 152 7.76 1.55 -16.20
CA GLY A 152 7.06 0.41 -16.81
C GLY A 152 6.16 0.77 -18.00
N SER A 153 5.89 -0.22 -18.84
CA SER A 153 5.21 -0.07 -20.15
C SER A 153 3.67 -0.12 -20.08
N SER A 154 3.05 0.11 -18.92
CA SER A 154 1.59 -0.10 -18.77
C SER A 154 0.91 0.73 -17.69
N ALA A 155 1.56 1.77 -17.16
CA ALA A 155 0.97 2.64 -16.15
C ALA A 155 -0.03 3.62 -16.79
N ASN A 156 -1.25 3.15 -17.03
CA ASN A 156 -2.42 4.00 -17.27
C ASN A 156 -3.08 4.29 -15.93
N GLU A 157 -2.49 5.18 -15.17
CA GLU A 157 -3.05 5.62 -13.92
C GLU A 157 -3.76 6.95 -14.18
N PRO A 158 -5.08 6.93 -14.39
CA PRO A 158 -5.85 8.15 -14.46
C PRO A 158 -5.66 8.96 -13.18
N PHE A 159 -5.79 10.27 -13.35
CA PHE A 159 -6.06 11.16 -12.25
C PHE A 159 -7.17 12.11 -12.65
N LEU A 160 -7.84 12.65 -11.64
CA LEU A 160 -8.82 13.70 -11.83
C LEU A 160 -8.83 14.65 -10.65
N VAL A 161 -9.35 15.85 -10.89
CA VAL A 161 -9.55 16.88 -9.88
C VAL A 161 -11.02 17.24 -9.89
N GLU A 162 -11.66 17.06 -8.75
CA GLU A 162 -13.04 17.45 -8.49
C GLU A 162 -13.12 18.77 -7.72
N ASP A 163 -14.16 19.56 -7.97
CA ASP A 163 -14.57 20.63 -7.05
C ASP A 163 -15.35 20.06 -5.85
N LYS A 164 -15.75 20.95 -4.95
CA LYS A 164 -16.54 20.62 -3.74
C LYS A 164 -17.94 20.07 -4.05
N GLU A 165 -18.44 20.23 -5.29
CA GLU A 165 -19.69 19.66 -5.77
C GLU A 165 -19.47 18.33 -6.52
N SER A 166 -18.25 17.79 -6.51
CA SER A 166 -17.84 16.60 -7.27
C SER A 166 -17.97 16.75 -8.79
N ASN A 167 -17.86 17.97 -9.31
CA ASN A 167 -17.70 18.17 -10.75
C ASN A 167 -16.22 17.99 -11.12
N ILE A 168 -15.96 17.22 -12.18
CA ILE A 168 -14.61 17.03 -12.72
C ILE A 168 -14.16 18.32 -13.41
N ILE A 169 -13.07 18.91 -12.91
CA ILE A 169 -12.45 20.13 -13.46
C ILE A 169 -11.26 19.79 -14.36
N LEU A 170 -10.48 18.80 -13.93
CA LEU A 170 -9.33 18.30 -14.65
C LEU A 170 -9.42 16.78 -14.65
N HIS A 171 -9.14 16.19 -15.79
CA HIS A 171 -8.86 14.77 -15.88
C HIS A 171 -7.62 14.59 -16.74
N GLY A 172 -6.76 13.67 -16.35
CA GLY A 172 -5.64 13.24 -17.16
C GLY A 172 -5.63 11.72 -17.22
N SER A 173 -5.34 11.19 -18.39
CA SER A 173 -4.81 9.84 -18.49
C SER A 173 -3.31 9.96 -18.61
N THR A 174 -2.56 9.18 -17.83
CA THR A 174 -1.26 8.76 -18.33
C THR A 174 -1.57 7.87 -19.54
N LEU A 175 -1.29 8.39 -20.73
CA LEU A 175 -1.43 7.61 -21.96
C LEU A 175 -0.57 6.34 -21.82
N LEU A 176 -0.98 5.26 -22.47
CA LEU A 176 -0.15 4.08 -22.61
C LEU A 176 1.17 4.53 -23.22
N LEU A 177 2.23 4.50 -22.45
CA LEU A 177 3.55 4.78 -22.96
C LEU A 177 4.32 3.48 -22.94
N ASP A 178 4.77 3.05 -24.12
CA ASP A 178 5.76 1.97 -24.27
C ASP A 178 7.14 2.36 -23.71
N ASN A 179 7.28 3.57 -23.15
CA ASN A 179 8.52 4.05 -22.57
C ASN A 179 8.68 3.52 -21.13
N LYS A 180 9.82 2.86 -20.89
CA LYS A 180 10.16 2.30 -19.56
C LYS A 180 10.18 3.33 -18.42
N HIS A 181 10.30 4.62 -18.71
CA HIS A 181 10.41 5.70 -17.73
C HIS A 181 9.56 6.89 -18.14
N PHE A 182 8.68 7.34 -17.26
CA PHE A 182 7.78 8.43 -17.56
C PHE A 182 7.67 9.43 -16.42
N PHE A 183 7.95 10.69 -16.76
CA PHE A 183 7.59 11.83 -15.94
C PHE A 183 6.48 12.64 -16.63
N ASN A 184 5.33 12.77 -15.96
CA ASN A 184 4.29 13.70 -16.38
C ASN A 184 4.21 14.89 -15.46
N LYS A 185 3.92 16.05 -16.04
CA LYS A 185 3.53 17.24 -15.31
C LYS A 185 2.28 17.79 -15.97
N THR A 186 1.20 17.90 -15.20
CA THR A 186 -0.02 18.57 -15.63
C THR A 186 -0.22 19.80 -14.77
N SER A 187 -0.45 20.94 -15.42
CA SER A 187 -0.63 22.23 -14.76
C SER A 187 -1.90 22.91 -15.23
N VAL A 188 -2.69 23.45 -14.30
CA VAL A 188 -3.94 24.18 -14.62
C VAL A 188 -4.17 25.31 -13.62
N CYS A 189 -4.76 26.41 -14.07
CA CYS A 189 -5.18 27.48 -13.18
C CYS A 189 -6.57 27.20 -12.63
N LEU A 190 -6.69 27.12 -11.30
CA LEU A 190 -7.94 26.92 -10.59
C LEU A 190 -8.31 28.16 -9.77
N PRO A 191 -9.60 28.50 -9.59
CA PRO A 191 -10.01 29.57 -8.70
C PRO A 191 -9.43 29.44 -7.27
N LYS A 192 -8.97 30.56 -6.67
CA LYS A 192 -8.50 30.61 -5.27
C LYS A 192 -9.64 30.76 -4.27
N ASP A 193 -10.62 31.59 -4.61
CA ASP A 193 -11.67 32.00 -3.69
C ASP A 193 -12.66 30.85 -3.42
N ASN A 194 -12.85 30.51 -2.13
CA ASN A 194 -13.75 29.44 -1.70
C ASN A 194 -13.41 28.07 -2.28
N ALA A 195 -12.12 27.83 -2.55
CA ALA A 195 -11.59 26.62 -3.14
C ALA A 195 -11.57 25.46 -2.13
N CYS A 196 -12.30 24.39 -2.45
CA CYS A 196 -11.97 23.06 -1.97
C CYS A 196 -12.04 22.11 -3.16
N TYR A 197 -10.93 21.41 -3.39
CA TYR A 197 -10.76 20.47 -4.47
C TYR A 197 -10.37 19.11 -3.92
N THR A 198 -10.71 18.07 -4.66
CA THR A 198 -10.27 16.70 -4.37
C THR A 198 -9.47 16.20 -5.56
N PHE A 199 -8.18 15.94 -5.35
CA PHE A 199 -7.35 15.22 -6.31
C PHE A 199 -7.52 13.73 -6.06
N LEU A 200 -7.82 12.98 -7.12
CA LEU A 200 -7.99 11.53 -7.11
C LEU A 200 -7.03 10.92 -8.10
N ILE A 201 -6.39 9.83 -7.70
CA ILE A 201 -5.47 9.08 -8.53
C ILE A 201 -5.62 7.60 -8.22
N GLY A 202 -5.56 6.74 -9.25
CA GLY A 202 -5.54 5.32 -9.01
C GLY A 202 -5.38 4.47 -10.27
N GLY A 203 -5.22 3.16 -10.09
CA GLY A 203 -4.95 2.22 -11.18
C GLY A 203 -5.38 0.78 -10.87
N ASP A 204 -5.21 -0.11 -11.86
CA ASP A 204 -5.52 -1.54 -11.76
C ASP A 204 -4.45 -2.34 -11.04
N MET A 205 -3.21 -1.85 -11.07
CA MET A 205 -2.09 -2.54 -10.46
C MET A 205 -1.16 -1.53 -9.84
N GLN A 206 -0.72 -1.81 -8.62
CA GLN A 206 0.49 -1.19 -8.13
C GLN A 206 1.60 -1.85 -8.96
N SER A 207 2.32 -1.06 -9.77
CA SER A 207 3.26 -1.44 -10.86
C SER A 207 4.28 -2.59 -10.57
N ASP A 208 4.32 -3.12 -9.35
CA ASP A 208 5.17 -4.24 -8.93
C ASP A 208 4.97 -5.54 -9.75
N MET A 209 3.86 -5.69 -10.50
CA MET A 209 3.51 -6.95 -11.19
C MET A 209 4.18 -7.16 -12.55
N TYR A 210 4.62 -6.10 -13.24
CA TYR A 210 5.22 -6.23 -14.57
C TYR A 210 6.73 -6.03 -14.53
N LYS A 211 7.44 -7.02 -13.97
CA LYS A 211 8.85 -7.22 -14.29
C LYS A 211 8.95 -8.11 -15.52
N PRO A 212 9.23 -7.57 -16.72
CA PRO A 212 9.76 -8.40 -17.79
C PRO A 212 11.16 -8.86 -17.36
N TRP A 213 11.25 -10.12 -16.92
CA TRP A 213 12.46 -10.95 -17.02
C TRP A 213 13.79 -10.30 -16.55
N GLY A 214 14.06 -10.33 -15.23
CA GLY A 214 15.42 -10.27 -14.71
C GLY A 214 16.00 -8.89 -14.40
N GLU A 215 15.21 -7.81 -14.49
CA GLU A 215 15.69 -6.47 -14.13
C GLU A 215 15.27 -6.09 -12.68
N ASN A 216 16.22 -5.65 -11.87
CA ASN A 216 16.07 -5.26 -10.46
C ASN A 216 15.44 -3.86 -10.32
N PHE A 217 14.27 -3.59 -10.91
CA PHE A 217 13.59 -2.30 -10.71
C PHE A 217 12.61 -2.36 -9.53
N PRO A 218 12.83 -1.66 -8.42
CA PRO A 218 11.86 -1.52 -7.33
C PRO A 218 11.16 -0.17 -7.39
N ALA A 219 10.82 0.32 -8.59
CA ALA A 219 10.30 1.67 -8.69
C ALA A 219 8.77 1.72 -8.66
N GLN A 220 8.20 1.93 -7.47
CA GLN A 220 6.76 2.18 -7.30
C GLN A 220 6.38 3.51 -7.98
N PRO A 221 5.17 3.63 -8.55
CA PRO A 221 4.70 4.92 -9.05
C PRO A 221 4.65 5.92 -7.89
N SER A 222 4.97 7.17 -8.19
CA SER A 222 4.98 8.26 -7.20
C SER A 222 4.39 9.53 -7.80
N TYR A 223 3.82 10.38 -6.97
CA TYR A 223 3.32 11.67 -7.40
C TYR A 223 3.55 12.76 -6.36
N SER A 224 3.60 14.00 -6.83
CA SER A 224 3.59 15.19 -5.99
C SER A 224 2.55 16.17 -6.50
N LEU A 225 1.79 16.74 -5.57
CA LEU A 225 0.72 17.69 -5.85
C LEU A 225 1.09 19.05 -5.25
N PHE A 226 1.13 20.09 -6.08
CA PHE A 226 1.41 21.46 -5.68
C PHE A 226 0.21 22.36 -5.98
N PHE A 227 -0.07 23.30 -5.09
CA PHE A 227 -1.10 24.32 -5.29
C PHE A 227 -0.55 25.68 -4.89
N ASP A 228 -0.54 26.63 -5.83
CA ASP A 228 0.05 27.97 -5.68
C ASP A 228 1.53 27.91 -5.25
N GLY A 229 2.29 26.97 -5.82
CA GLY A 229 3.70 26.73 -5.50
C GLY A 229 3.97 26.03 -4.16
N LYS A 230 2.92 25.68 -3.40
CA LYS A 230 3.04 24.95 -2.13
C LYS A 230 2.80 23.46 -2.34
N LEU A 231 3.69 22.61 -1.83
CA LEU A 231 3.50 21.16 -1.79
C LEU A 231 2.29 20.83 -0.89
N MET A 232 1.25 20.24 -1.49
CA MET A 232 0.03 19.80 -0.81
C MET A 232 0.14 18.35 -0.35
N HIS A 233 0.67 17.48 -1.22
CA HIS A 233 0.82 16.06 -0.94
C HIS A 233 1.94 15.45 -1.77
N ARG A 234 2.58 14.41 -1.23
CA ARG A 234 3.52 13.55 -1.94
C ARG A 234 3.25 12.11 -1.51
N SER A 235 3.16 11.23 -2.50
CA SER A 235 3.01 9.80 -2.29
C SER A 235 4.08 9.05 -3.07
N ASP A 236 4.84 8.21 -2.38
CA ASP A 236 5.91 7.38 -2.97
C ASP A 236 5.40 5.98 -3.37
N SER A 237 4.11 5.72 -3.15
CA SER A 237 3.46 4.44 -3.35
C SER A 237 1.96 4.66 -3.31
N TRP A 238 1.28 4.42 -4.43
CA TRP A 238 -0.16 4.54 -4.46
C TRP A 238 -0.75 3.51 -5.42
N LEU A 239 -1.87 2.93 -5.00
CA LEU A 239 -2.82 2.28 -5.89
C LEU A 239 -4.07 3.15 -6.04
N PHE A 240 -4.45 3.79 -4.94
CA PHE A 240 -5.54 4.74 -4.82
C PHE A 240 -5.07 5.82 -3.84
N ASP A 241 -5.25 7.09 -4.19
CA ASP A 241 -5.00 8.18 -3.26
C ASP A 241 -6.01 9.32 -3.50
N SER A 242 -6.44 9.94 -2.40
CA SER A 242 -7.38 11.04 -2.41
C SER A 242 -6.87 12.17 -1.53
N VAL A 243 -6.75 13.36 -2.12
CA VAL A 243 -6.17 14.53 -1.46
C VAL A 243 -7.12 15.71 -1.56
N GLN A 244 -7.63 16.16 -0.42
CA GLN A 244 -8.35 17.43 -0.35
C GLN A 244 -7.37 18.60 -0.20
N PHE A 245 -7.55 19.63 -1.03
CA PHE A 245 -6.70 20.82 -1.02
C PHE A 245 -7.50 22.10 -1.31
N GLY A 246 -6.95 23.24 -0.88
CA GLY A 246 -7.59 24.55 -0.93
C GLY A 246 -7.99 25.07 0.46
N ASP A 247 -8.17 26.38 0.57
CA ASP A 247 -8.32 27.06 1.87
C ASP A 247 -9.70 26.89 2.49
N SER A 248 -10.68 26.38 1.73
CA SER A 248 -12.08 26.27 2.16
C SER A 248 -12.55 24.84 2.37
N CYS A 249 -11.63 23.87 2.44
CA CYS A 249 -11.98 22.49 2.74
C CYS A 249 -12.47 22.33 4.18
N LYS A 250 -13.70 21.85 4.31
CA LYS A 250 -14.27 21.43 5.59
C LYS A 250 -14.04 19.93 5.76
N PRO A 251 -14.01 19.42 7.01
CA PRO A 251 -14.09 17.99 7.23
C PRO A 251 -15.27 17.39 6.50
N LEU A 252 -15.03 16.26 5.83
CA LEU A 252 -16.03 15.56 5.03
C LEU A 252 -17.20 15.03 5.86
N CYS A 253 -16.94 14.63 7.10
CA CYS A 253 -17.93 14.20 8.08
C CYS A 253 -17.75 14.96 9.39
N ASN A 254 -18.78 14.97 10.24
CA ASN A 254 -18.66 15.49 11.59
C ASN A 254 -17.70 14.59 12.41
N GLN A 255 -16.51 15.10 12.67
CA GLN A 255 -15.46 14.37 13.38
C GLN A 255 -15.81 13.99 14.83
N GLU A 256 -16.88 14.49 15.43
CA GLU A 256 -17.28 14.09 16.79
C GLU A 256 -18.20 12.87 16.75
N ASP A 257 -19.17 12.86 15.83
CA ASP A 257 -20.31 11.93 15.85
C ASP A 257 -20.35 10.97 14.66
N GLU A 258 -19.56 11.22 13.61
CA GLU A 258 -19.58 10.44 12.37
C GLU A 258 -18.22 9.82 12.04
N SER A 259 -18.27 8.63 11.44
CA SER A 259 -17.13 7.95 10.81
C SER A 259 -17.16 8.21 9.32
N LEU A 260 -15.97 8.46 8.75
CA LEU A 260 -15.78 8.65 7.32
C LEU A 260 -15.60 7.28 6.66
N VAL A 261 -16.46 6.94 5.72
CA VAL A 261 -16.31 5.76 4.84
C VAL A 261 -15.96 6.25 3.45
N GLU A 262 -14.89 5.70 2.88
CA GLU A 262 -14.42 6.03 1.53
C GLU A 262 -14.44 4.76 0.68
N PHE A 263 -15.19 4.81 -0.42
CA PHE A 263 -15.20 3.81 -1.46
C PHE A 263 -14.49 4.39 -2.69
N PHE A 264 -13.44 3.71 -3.12
CA PHE A 264 -12.65 4.10 -4.28
C PHE A 264 -12.54 2.89 -5.21
N MET A 265 -12.88 3.02 -6.49
CA MET A 265 -12.73 1.98 -7.49
C MET A 265 -12.02 2.50 -8.75
N PHE A 266 -11.18 1.67 -9.35
CA PHE A 266 -10.66 1.83 -10.70
C PHE A 266 -11.24 0.72 -11.59
N ASP A 267 -11.92 1.13 -12.67
CA ASP A 267 -12.54 0.23 -13.63
C ASP A 267 -11.65 0.03 -14.87
N THR A 268 -11.15 -1.20 -15.03
CA THR A 268 -10.27 -1.60 -16.15
C THR A 268 -10.98 -1.68 -17.50
N ASP A 269 -12.30 -1.84 -17.53
CA ASP A 269 -13.00 -2.26 -18.75
C ASP A 269 -13.07 -1.15 -19.80
N GLN A 270 -12.91 0.10 -19.37
CA GLN A 270 -12.78 1.24 -20.28
C GLN A 270 -11.48 1.19 -21.10
N LYS A 271 -10.47 0.43 -20.67
CA LYS A 271 -9.13 0.37 -21.27
C LYS A 271 -9.11 -0.39 -22.60
N PHE A 272 -9.96 -1.41 -22.75
CA PHE A 272 -9.92 -2.32 -23.91
C PHE A 272 -10.74 -1.85 -25.13
N SER A 273 -11.60 -0.83 -25.00
CA SER A 273 -12.48 -0.43 -26.11
C SER A 273 -11.88 0.62 -27.05
N LEU A 274 -10.68 1.14 -26.78
CA LEU A 274 -10.06 2.22 -27.57
C LEU A 274 -9.05 1.74 -28.61
N GLU A 275 -8.62 0.48 -28.54
CA GLU A 275 -7.58 -0.03 -29.43
C GLU A 275 -8.16 -1.03 -30.43
N HIS A 276 -8.15 -0.60 -31.69
CA HIS A 276 -7.75 -1.44 -32.82
C HIS A 276 -8.77 -2.30 -33.58
N ASP A 277 -10.04 -1.89 -33.66
CA ASP A 277 -10.89 -2.49 -34.68
C ASP A 277 -11.80 -1.45 -35.37
N GLU A 278 -11.30 -0.91 -36.48
CA GLU A 278 -12.06 -0.06 -37.41
C GLU A 278 -13.27 -0.78 -38.03
N ASP A 279 -13.42 -2.10 -37.80
CA ASP A 279 -14.56 -2.91 -38.24
C ASP A 279 -15.60 -3.22 -37.14
N VAL A 280 -15.45 -2.67 -35.91
CA VAL A 280 -16.33 -2.96 -34.76
C VAL A 280 -17.37 -1.86 -34.52
N ASP A 281 -18.09 -1.45 -35.57
CA ASP A 281 -19.30 -0.60 -35.43
C ASP A 281 -20.50 -1.33 -34.78
N ASN A 282 -20.35 -2.61 -34.39
CA ASN A 282 -21.47 -3.47 -33.97
C ASN A 282 -21.23 -4.32 -32.72
N VAL A 283 -20.14 -4.14 -31.96
CA VAL A 283 -20.10 -4.74 -30.61
C VAL A 283 -20.95 -3.84 -29.71
N PRO A 284 -22.13 -4.31 -29.23
CA PRO A 284 -22.90 -3.53 -28.28
C PRO A 284 -22.02 -3.32 -27.05
N GLN A 285 -21.61 -2.08 -26.79
CA GLN A 285 -20.96 -1.72 -25.54
C GLN A 285 -21.88 -2.17 -24.41
N VAL A 286 -21.52 -3.27 -23.77
CA VAL A 286 -22.37 -3.82 -22.74
C VAL A 286 -22.21 -2.91 -21.53
N LYS A 287 -23.20 -2.06 -21.31
CA LYS A 287 -23.29 -1.21 -20.13
C LYS A 287 -23.63 -2.11 -18.96
N TYR A 288 -22.62 -2.42 -18.17
CA TYR A 288 -22.81 -3.05 -16.89
C TYR A 288 -22.72 -1.97 -15.81
N GLU A 289 -23.45 -2.15 -14.71
CA GLU A 289 -23.43 -1.19 -13.59
C GLU A 289 -23.11 -1.96 -12.32
N TYR A 290 -22.00 -1.61 -11.66
CA TYR A 290 -21.72 -2.13 -10.32
C TYR A 290 -22.65 -1.43 -9.34
N GLY A 291 -23.66 -2.14 -8.85
CA GLY A 291 -24.48 -1.66 -7.74
C GLY A 291 -23.72 -1.79 -6.42
N TRP A 292 -23.77 -0.78 -5.57
CA TRP A 292 -23.23 -0.86 -4.21
C TRP A 292 -24.23 -0.32 -3.18
N ASP A 293 -24.16 -0.87 -1.97
CA ASP A 293 -25.01 -0.52 -0.83
C ASP A 293 -24.18 -0.51 0.45
N LEU A 294 -24.21 0.60 1.18
CA LEU A 294 -23.67 0.73 2.53
C LEU A 294 -24.84 0.74 3.51
N SER A 295 -24.84 -0.24 4.40
CA SER A 295 -25.88 -0.39 5.42
C SER A 295 -25.30 -0.34 6.83
N ILE A 296 -26.09 0.15 7.79
CA ILE A 296 -25.85 -0.07 9.22
C ILE A 296 -26.57 -1.35 9.61
N VAL A 297 -25.83 -2.27 10.23
CA VAL A 297 -26.32 -3.60 10.57
C VAL A 297 -26.52 -3.73 12.08
N ASN A 298 -27.68 -4.25 12.44
CA ASN A 298 -27.99 -4.73 13.77
C ASN A 298 -28.67 -6.11 13.65
N ARG A 299 -28.75 -6.83 14.77
CA ARG A 299 -29.21 -8.23 14.87
C ARG A 299 -30.48 -8.54 14.08
N SER A 300 -31.43 -7.60 14.06
CA SER A 300 -32.78 -7.78 13.53
C SER A 300 -33.07 -6.93 12.29
N SER A 301 -32.13 -6.09 11.86
CA SER A 301 -32.36 -5.14 10.77
C SER A 301 -31.06 -4.66 10.17
N SER A 302 -31.02 -4.56 8.84
CA SER A 302 -30.10 -3.68 8.14
C SER A 302 -30.87 -2.46 7.64
N VAL A 303 -30.25 -1.28 7.73
CA VAL A 303 -30.78 -0.05 7.16
C VAL A 303 -29.74 0.48 6.18
N SER A 304 -30.12 0.56 4.90
CA SER A 304 -29.29 1.21 3.88
C SER A 304 -29.14 2.70 4.23
N VAL A 305 -27.90 3.15 4.31
CA VAL A 305 -27.52 4.54 4.57
C VAL A 305 -27.19 5.26 3.28
N SER A 306 -26.51 4.55 2.38
CA SER A 306 -26.13 5.06 1.08
C SER A 306 -26.08 3.91 0.09
N SER A 307 -26.49 4.17 -1.14
CA SER A 307 -26.37 3.21 -2.23
C SER A 307 -26.19 3.97 -3.53
N GLY A 308 -25.66 3.28 -4.52
CA GLY A 308 -25.44 3.87 -5.83
C GLY A 308 -25.06 2.84 -6.86
N VAL A 309 -24.76 3.35 -8.04
CA VAL A 309 -24.21 2.59 -9.15
C VAL A 309 -22.90 3.23 -9.58
N VAL A 310 -21.93 2.41 -9.95
CA VAL A 310 -20.76 2.87 -10.69
C VAL A 310 -21.17 3.01 -12.15
N PRO A 311 -21.22 4.24 -12.70
CA PRO A 311 -21.56 4.43 -14.10
C PRO A 311 -20.45 3.88 -15.00
N GLN A 312 -20.83 3.10 -16.01
CA GLN A 312 -19.93 2.66 -17.07
C GLN A 312 -20.34 3.24 -18.43
N GLY A 313 -19.34 3.41 -19.29
CA GLY A 313 -19.53 3.78 -20.69
C GLY A 313 -18.62 4.93 -21.13
N PRO A 314 -18.66 5.26 -22.43
CA PRO A 314 -17.83 6.30 -23.00
C PRO A 314 -18.14 7.66 -22.35
N GLY A 315 -17.07 8.36 -21.94
CA GLY A 315 -17.14 9.68 -21.32
C GLY A 315 -17.23 9.69 -19.79
N PHE A 316 -17.26 8.52 -19.13
CA PHE A 316 -17.09 8.44 -17.68
C PHE A 316 -15.63 8.22 -17.32
N SER A 317 -15.19 8.78 -16.18
CA SER A 317 -13.87 8.47 -15.64
C SER A 317 -13.82 6.99 -15.22
N PRO A 318 -12.70 6.28 -15.45
CA PRO A 318 -12.47 4.95 -14.87
C PRO A 318 -12.29 4.99 -13.34
N LEU A 319 -12.04 6.18 -12.76
CA LEU A 319 -11.99 6.37 -11.31
C LEU A 319 -13.36 6.71 -10.77
N VAL A 320 -13.80 5.95 -9.77
CA VAL A 320 -15.00 6.24 -8.98
C VAL A 320 -14.62 6.42 -7.54
N HIS A 321 -15.02 7.56 -6.98
CA HIS A 321 -14.79 7.90 -5.59
C HIS A 321 -16.10 8.32 -4.93
N LYS A 322 -16.37 7.77 -3.75
CA LYS A 322 -17.54 8.08 -2.94
C LYS A 322 -17.14 8.17 -1.48
N ILE A 323 -17.49 9.32 -0.90
CA ILE A 323 -17.37 9.59 0.52
C ILE A 323 -18.76 9.48 1.15
N MET A 324 -18.84 8.76 2.26
CA MET A 324 -20.07 8.53 3.01
C MET A 324 -19.79 8.77 4.50
N CYS A 325 -20.78 9.32 5.20
CA CYS A 325 -20.71 9.53 6.64
C CYS A 325 -21.70 8.60 7.32
N ILE A 326 -21.25 7.85 8.34
CA ILE A 326 -22.11 7.01 9.17
C ILE A 326 -21.96 7.41 10.64
N PRO A 327 -22.95 7.13 11.51
CA PRO A 327 -22.79 7.39 12.93
C PRO A 327 -21.63 6.57 13.52
N LYS A 328 -20.77 7.21 14.31
CA LYS A 328 -19.66 6.54 14.99
C LYS A 328 -20.13 5.40 15.87
N GLY A 329 -19.27 4.39 15.98
CA GLY A 329 -19.57 3.20 16.78
C GLY A 329 -20.65 2.30 16.17
N SER A 330 -21.08 2.56 14.94
CA SER A 330 -21.96 1.67 14.19
C SER A 330 -21.18 0.46 13.66
N CYS A 331 -21.89 -0.67 13.54
CA CYS A 331 -21.45 -1.77 12.69
C CYS A 331 -22.05 -1.55 11.30
N SER A 332 -21.19 -1.52 10.29
CA SER A 332 -21.61 -1.28 8.91
C SER A 332 -21.20 -2.42 8.00
N SER A 333 -21.99 -2.62 6.96
CA SER A 333 -21.77 -3.64 5.94
C SER A 333 -21.91 -3.00 4.57
N PHE A 334 -20.84 -3.07 3.80
CA PHE A 334 -20.79 -2.61 2.42
C PHE A 334 -20.91 -3.81 1.49
N TYR A 335 -21.91 -3.76 0.62
CA TYR A 335 -22.17 -4.76 -0.40
C TYR A 335 -21.90 -4.15 -1.77
N ILE A 336 -21.13 -4.85 -2.60
CA ILE A 336 -20.95 -4.52 -4.01
C ILE A 336 -21.39 -5.70 -4.85
N SER A 337 -22.31 -5.46 -5.77
CA SER A 337 -22.81 -6.44 -6.72
C SER A 337 -22.06 -6.32 -8.04
N VAL A 338 -21.60 -7.46 -8.54
CA VAL A 338 -21.04 -7.58 -9.87
C VAL A 338 -22.19 -7.95 -10.82
N PRO A 339 -22.45 -7.16 -11.88
CA PRO A 339 -23.46 -7.49 -12.88
C PRO A 339 -23.14 -8.82 -13.58
N ASN A 340 -24.18 -9.58 -13.95
CA ASN A 340 -24.04 -10.93 -14.49
C ASN A 340 -23.38 -10.91 -15.89
N PRO A 341 -22.14 -11.38 -16.06
CA PRO A 341 -21.42 -11.27 -17.31
C PRO A 341 -21.65 -12.54 -18.12
N ASN A 342 -22.23 -12.35 -19.30
CA ASN A 342 -22.17 -13.37 -20.34
C ASN A 342 -20.81 -13.33 -21.07
N GLY A 343 -19.69 -13.30 -20.33
CA GLY A 343 -18.43 -13.85 -20.85
C GLY A 343 -17.16 -13.00 -20.94
N GLU A 344 -17.03 -11.84 -20.28
CA GLU A 344 -15.76 -11.08 -20.32
C GLU A 344 -15.11 -10.88 -18.95
N TYR A 345 -13.77 -10.83 -18.97
CA TYR A 345 -12.91 -10.69 -17.81
C TYR A 345 -12.81 -9.21 -17.43
N HIS A 346 -13.47 -8.82 -16.34
CA HIS A 346 -13.38 -7.51 -15.72
C HIS A 346 -12.42 -7.54 -14.52
N ASN A 347 -11.37 -6.71 -14.54
CA ASN A 347 -10.37 -6.60 -13.48
C ASN A 347 -10.52 -5.26 -12.72
N SER A 348 -11.75 -4.88 -12.37
CA SER A 348 -11.97 -3.70 -11.53
C SER A 348 -11.34 -3.92 -10.16
N VAL A 349 -10.59 -2.93 -9.69
CA VAL A 349 -9.97 -2.95 -8.35
C VAL A 349 -10.62 -1.87 -7.52
N TYR A 350 -10.86 -2.17 -6.24
CA TYR A 350 -11.43 -1.18 -5.33
C TYR A 350 -10.80 -1.22 -3.95
N SER A 351 -10.82 -0.07 -3.30
CA SER A 351 -10.48 0.15 -1.91
C SER A 351 -11.70 0.62 -1.14
N LEU A 352 -11.77 0.19 0.11
CA LEU A 352 -12.83 0.53 1.04
C LEU A 352 -12.22 0.81 2.41
N THR A 353 -12.27 2.07 2.80
CA THR A 353 -11.68 2.54 4.06
C THR A 353 -12.76 3.10 4.98
N MET A 354 -12.55 2.95 6.29
CA MET A 354 -13.31 3.65 7.31
C MET A 354 -12.35 4.19 8.36
N ASP A 355 -12.43 5.49 8.64
CA ASP A 355 -11.59 6.18 9.63
C ASP A 355 -10.09 5.87 9.45
N LYS A 356 -9.62 5.85 8.20
CA LYS A 356 -8.24 5.52 7.77
C LYS A 356 -7.81 4.07 7.99
N ILE A 357 -8.74 3.17 8.30
CA ILE A 357 -8.51 1.72 8.29
C ILE A 357 -9.03 1.17 6.97
N THR A 358 -8.17 0.51 6.21
CA THR A 358 -8.52 -0.15 4.95
C THR A 358 -9.12 -1.52 5.27
N TYR A 359 -10.42 -1.68 5.04
CA TYR A 359 -11.12 -2.96 5.28
C TYR A 359 -11.07 -3.90 4.09
N ARG A 360 -10.87 -3.32 2.90
CA ARG A 360 -10.73 -4.07 1.67
C ARG A 360 -9.94 -3.25 0.67
N LYS A 361 -9.05 -3.92 -0.04
CA LYS A 361 -8.34 -3.36 -1.19
C LYS A 361 -8.14 -4.54 -2.13
N ALA A 362 -9.08 -4.78 -3.03
CA ALA A 362 -9.10 -6.05 -3.76
C ALA A 362 -9.59 -5.89 -5.20
N SER A 363 -9.14 -6.80 -6.05
CA SER A 363 -9.74 -7.04 -7.36
C SER A 363 -11.14 -7.64 -7.16
N LEU A 364 -12.12 -7.15 -7.91
CA LEU A 364 -13.47 -7.71 -7.90
C LEU A 364 -13.46 -9.05 -8.67
N PRO A 365 -13.68 -10.19 -8.00
CA PRO A 365 -13.69 -11.48 -8.67
C PRO A 365 -14.92 -11.63 -9.55
N PHE A 366 -14.75 -12.36 -10.65
CA PHE A 366 -15.81 -12.68 -11.60
C PHE A 366 -17.04 -13.27 -10.89
N ASN A 367 -18.21 -12.69 -11.17
CA ASN A 367 -19.53 -13.23 -10.79
C ASN A 367 -19.79 -13.30 -9.29
N GLN A 368 -18.99 -12.61 -8.48
CA GLN A 368 -19.09 -12.70 -7.04
C GLN A 368 -19.30 -11.31 -6.47
N SER A 369 -20.54 -11.06 -6.08
CA SER A 369 -20.82 -9.96 -5.17
C SER A 369 -20.05 -10.15 -3.88
N GLN A 370 -19.58 -9.04 -3.32
CA GLN A 370 -18.77 -9.06 -2.11
C GLN A 370 -19.44 -8.25 -1.01
N THR A 371 -19.31 -8.74 0.23
CA THR A 371 -19.72 -8.02 1.42
C THR A 371 -18.51 -7.80 2.30
N THR A 372 -18.35 -6.57 2.79
CA THR A 372 -17.27 -6.18 3.69
C THR A 372 -17.88 -5.51 4.91
N ASN A 373 -17.58 -6.04 6.10
CA ASN A 373 -18.05 -5.47 7.35
C ASN A 373 -16.96 -4.58 7.96
N MET A 374 -17.38 -3.49 8.58
CA MET A 374 -16.52 -2.41 9.06
C MET A 374 -17.10 -1.74 10.30
N GLY A 375 -16.24 -1.10 11.09
CA GLY A 375 -16.65 -0.34 12.26
C GLY A 375 -16.78 -1.19 13.53
N SER A 376 -17.68 -0.80 14.43
CA SER A 376 -17.79 -1.38 15.78
C SER A 376 -18.81 -2.54 15.82
N CYS A 377 -18.46 -3.64 15.19
CA CYS A 377 -19.31 -4.83 15.14
C CYS A 377 -19.24 -5.69 16.40
N THR A 378 -20.38 -6.27 16.78
CA THR A 378 -20.47 -7.24 17.87
C THR A 378 -21.06 -8.55 17.36
N VAL A 379 -20.71 -9.67 18.01
CA VAL A 379 -21.24 -10.99 17.62
C VAL A 379 -22.77 -11.00 17.60
N ASN A 380 -23.40 -10.30 18.55
CA ASN A 380 -24.86 -10.19 18.62
C ASN A 380 -25.46 -9.34 17.50
N GLY A 381 -24.70 -8.39 16.94
CA GLY A 381 -25.17 -7.45 15.91
C GLY A 381 -24.99 -7.96 14.49
N LEU A 382 -23.94 -8.75 14.23
CA LEU A 382 -23.57 -9.18 12.87
C LEU A 382 -23.73 -10.69 12.63
N CYS A 383 -23.43 -11.53 13.62
CA CYS A 383 -23.33 -12.98 13.43
C CYS A 383 -24.50 -13.74 14.05
N ASP A 384 -24.71 -14.97 13.59
CA ASP A 384 -25.56 -15.91 14.33
C ASP A 384 -24.84 -16.41 15.58
N VAL A 385 -25.20 -15.86 16.73
CA VAL A 385 -24.62 -16.19 18.04
C VAL A 385 -24.70 -17.67 18.40
N GLN A 386 -25.56 -18.48 17.77
CA GLN A 386 -25.65 -19.91 18.04
C GLN A 386 -24.64 -20.71 17.23
N THR A 387 -24.35 -20.26 16.01
CA THR A 387 -23.58 -21.04 15.02
C THR A 387 -22.29 -20.39 14.59
N GLN A 388 -22.02 -19.13 14.95
CA GLN A 388 -20.88 -18.33 14.51
C GLN A 388 -20.23 -17.53 15.65
N ASP A 389 -18.92 -17.31 15.50
CA ASP A 389 -18.09 -16.40 16.27
C ASP A 389 -17.71 -15.20 15.39
N LEU A 390 -17.62 -14.00 15.98
CA LEU A 390 -17.12 -12.80 15.31
C LEU A 390 -15.60 -12.72 15.47
N PHE A 391 -14.88 -12.60 14.38
CA PHE A 391 -13.46 -12.27 14.38
C PHE A 391 -13.26 -10.83 13.90
N HIS A 392 -12.37 -10.12 14.61
CA HIS A 392 -11.91 -8.80 14.24
C HIS A 392 -10.39 -8.80 14.26
N LEU A 393 -9.79 -8.64 13.09
CA LEU A 393 -8.36 -8.50 12.87
C LEU A 393 -8.07 -7.04 12.52
N GLU A 394 -7.09 -6.44 13.19
CA GLU A 394 -6.51 -5.16 12.78
C GLU A 394 -5.00 -5.36 12.65
N LEU A 395 -4.40 -4.91 11.55
CA LEU A 395 -2.96 -4.97 11.30
C LEU A 395 -2.43 -3.60 10.92
N ARG A 396 -1.16 -3.36 11.23
CA ARG A 396 -0.45 -2.12 10.91
C ARG A 396 0.84 -2.45 10.16
N THR A 397 1.06 -1.73 9.07
CA THR A 397 2.26 -1.86 8.24
C THR A 397 3.33 -0.88 8.72
N PRO A 398 4.62 -1.24 8.64
CA PRO A 398 5.70 -0.36 9.08
C PRO A 398 5.80 0.89 8.20
N ASP A 399 6.44 1.92 8.72
CA ASP A 399 6.74 3.17 8.00
C ASP A 399 7.77 2.99 6.89
N LYS A 400 8.69 2.05 7.08
CA LYS A 400 9.73 1.68 6.11
C LYS A 400 9.73 0.18 5.89
N ASN A 401 10.05 -0.20 4.66
CA ASN A 401 10.34 -1.59 4.36
C ASN A 401 11.80 -1.90 4.71
N GLU A 402 12.04 -2.50 5.88
CA GLU A 402 13.38 -2.93 6.28
C GLU A 402 13.72 -4.37 5.87
N ASN A 403 12.92 -5.03 5.01
CA ASN A 403 13.15 -6.44 4.68
C ASN A 403 14.54 -6.65 4.02
N PRO A 404 15.52 -7.25 4.73
CA PRO A 404 16.89 -7.39 4.21
C PRO A 404 16.96 -8.35 3.02
N TYR A 405 15.95 -9.21 2.85
CA TYR A 405 15.84 -10.17 1.75
C TYR A 405 15.15 -9.60 0.49
N ALA A 406 14.58 -8.39 0.55
CA ALA A 406 13.97 -7.73 -0.62
C ALA A 406 14.98 -7.50 -1.76
N SER A 407 16.27 -7.42 -1.44
CA SER A 407 17.36 -7.33 -2.42
C SER A 407 17.63 -8.64 -3.18
N SER A 408 17.22 -9.78 -2.63
CA SER A 408 17.61 -11.12 -3.11
C SER A 408 16.49 -11.86 -3.85
N PHE A 409 15.23 -11.47 -3.62
CA PHE A 409 14.05 -11.96 -4.35
C PHE A 409 13.33 -10.78 -4.97
N PRO A 410 13.76 -10.31 -6.16
CA PRO A 410 13.22 -9.08 -6.74
C PRO A 410 11.82 -9.23 -7.35
N ALA A 411 11.15 -10.37 -7.23
CA ALA A 411 9.96 -10.64 -8.03
C ALA A 411 8.92 -11.46 -7.25
N GLN A 412 7.66 -10.99 -7.34
CA GLN A 412 6.39 -11.74 -7.23
C GLN A 412 5.59 -11.74 -5.93
N SER A 413 6.05 -11.18 -4.82
CA SER A 413 5.12 -11.03 -3.70
C SER A 413 4.21 -9.83 -3.94
N ILE A 414 3.02 -10.07 -4.50
CA ILE A 414 1.87 -9.21 -4.24
C ILE A 414 1.90 -8.94 -2.74
N LYS A 415 1.94 -7.69 -2.28
CA LYS A 415 1.83 -7.38 -0.84
C LYS A 415 0.38 -7.63 -0.43
N SER A 416 -0.03 -8.88 -0.54
CA SER A 416 -1.34 -9.37 -0.19
C SER A 416 -1.30 -9.80 1.25
N TRP A 417 -2.47 -9.77 1.86
CA TRP A 417 -2.70 -10.55 3.04
C TRP A 417 -4.09 -11.12 2.93
N ASN A 418 -4.19 -12.41 3.24
CA ASN A 418 -5.43 -13.15 3.14
C ASN A 418 -5.81 -13.63 4.53
N MET A 419 -7.11 -13.79 4.76
CA MET A 419 -7.61 -14.45 5.96
C MET A 419 -8.14 -15.81 5.55
N TYR A 420 -7.43 -16.86 5.99
CA TYR A 420 -7.84 -18.24 5.79
C TYR A 420 -8.49 -18.81 7.05
N TRP A 421 -9.52 -19.63 6.87
CA TRP A 421 -9.95 -20.57 7.89
C TRP A 421 -10.43 -21.87 7.25
N TYR A 422 -10.23 -22.97 7.97
CA TYR A 422 -10.55 -24.30 7.49
C TYR A 422 -11.82 -24.83 8.13
N PHE A 423 -12.66 -25.45 7.31
CA PHE A 423 -13.75 -26.29 7.79
C PHE A 423 -13.27 -27.72 8.04
N SER A 424 -13.93 -28.42 8.95
CA SER A 424 -13.60 -29.82 9.31
C SER A 424 -13.70 -30.81 8.13
N ASN A 425 -14.32 -30.39 7.02
CA ASN A 425 -14.42 -31.15 5.77
C ASN A 425 -13.33 -30.79 4.74
N GLY A 426 -12.31 -30.01 5.11
CA GLY A 426 -11.15 -29.71 4.27
C GLY A 426 -11.32 -28.56 3.27
N TRP A 427 -12.45 -27.85 3.29
CA TRP A 427 -12.64 -26.67 2.43
C TRP A 427 -12.01 -25.44 3.08
N MET A 428 -11.11 -24.81 2.34
CA MET A 428 -10.57 -23.49 2.63
C MET A 428 -11.53 -22.46 2.02
N ARG A 429 -12.00 -21.50 2.81
CA ARG A 429 -12.54 -20.27 2.24
C ARG A 429 -11.37 -19.30 2.12
N ASP A 430 -11.04 -18.93 0.89
CA ASP A 430 -10.10 -17.87 0.62
C ASP A 430 -10.90 -16.58 0.41
N ASN A 431 -10.83 -15.67 1.37
CA ASN A 431 -11.32 -14.32 1.18
C ASN A 431 -10.11 -13.42 0.96
N HIS A 432 -9.90 -13.07 -0.30
CA HIS A 432 -8.98 -12.04 -0.72
C HIS A 432 -9.49 -10.67 -0.26
N TYR A 433 -9.06 -10.26 0.93
CA TYR A 433 -9.34 -8.93 1.51
C TYR A 433 -8.38 -7.89 0.99
N ASN A 434 -7.13 -8.32 0.80
CA ASN A 434 -6.11 -7.51 0.19
C ASN A 434 -5.30 -8.37 -0.80
N ASP A 435 -5.72 -8.41 -2.06
CA ASP A 435 -5.00 -9.12 -3.14
C ASP A 435 -4.22 -8.18 -4.06
N VAL A 436 -4.15 -6.91 -3.69
CA VAL A 436 -3.32 -5.90 -4.33
C VAL A 436 -2.35 -5.34 -3.29
N SER A 437 -1.24 -4.76 -3.71
CA SER A 437 -0.19 -4.38 -2.77
C SER A 437 -0.68 -3.39 -1.69
N TYR A 438 -0.37 -3.67 -0.41
CA TYR A 438 -0.67 -2.80 0.71
C TYR A 438 0.27 -1.59 0.83
N ASP A 439 -0.27 -0.50 1.35
CA ASP A 439 0.46 0.75 1.58
C ASP A 439 1.29 0.67 2.88
N LEU A 440 2.44 1.34 2.91
CA LEU A 440 3.26 1.47 4.12
C LEU A 440 2.60 2.45 5.11
N ASN A 441 2.99 2.40 6.38
CA ASN A 441 2.45 3.24 7.46
C ASN A 441 0.91 3.27 7.52
N SER A 442 0.27 2.15 7.20
CA SER A 442 -1.18 2.05 7.00
C SER A 442 -1.79 0.98 7.88
N SER A 443 -3.08 1.13 8.17
CA SER A 443 -3.84 0.19 8.99
C SER A 443 -4.85 -0.56 8.14
N PHE A 444 -4.93 -1.87 8.31
CA PHE A 444 -5.92 -2.71 7.64
C PHE A 444 -6.75 -3.46 8.68
N GLY A 445 -8.02 -3.70 8.37
CA GLY A 445 -8.97 -4.32 9.28
C GLY A 445 -9.85 -5.34 8.59
N VAL A 446 -10.21 -6.43 9.26
CA VAL A 446 -11.22 -7.38 8.77
C VAL A 446 -12.15 -7.78 9.90
N ILE A 447 -13.44 -7.78 9.58
CA ILE A 447 -14.51 -8.20 10.49
C ILE A 447 -15.34 -9.28 9.79
N GLU A 448 -15.33 -10.50 10.33
CA GLU A 448 -16.04 -11.64 9.73
C GLU A 448 -16.69 -12.57 10.76
N CYS A 449 -17.82 -13.14 10.38
CA CYS A 449 -18.50 -14.20 11.12
C CYS A 449 -18.00 -15.58 10.67
N VAL A 450 -17.36 -16.30 11.59
CA VAL A 450 -16.77 -17.63 11.34
C VAL A 450 -17.56 -18.69 12.09
N PRO A 451 -17.95 -19.83 11.48
CA PRO A 451 -18.72 -20.86 12.18
C PRO A 451 -18.05 -21.44 13.44
N LYS A 452 -18.84 -21.66 14.49
CA LYS A 452 -18.41 -22.27 15.76
C LYS A 452 -18.01 -23.73 15.55
N GLY A 453 -17.01 -24.18 16.30
CA GLY A 453 -16.61 -25.60 16.32
C GLY A 453 -15.78 -26.06 15.12
N GLY A 454 -15.34 -25.14 14.24
CA GLY A 454 -14.29 -25.42 13.27
C GLY A 454 -12.99 -25.76 13.99
N CYS A 455 -12.59 -27.03 13.97
CA CYS A 455 -11.38 -27.57 14.62
C CYS A 455 -10.05 -27.04 14.04
N GLY A 456 -10.03 -25.96 13.27
CA GLY A 456 -8.86 -25.53 12.52
C GLY A 456 -9.02 -24.16 11.88
N SER A 457 -9.52 -23.16 12.62
CA SER A 457 -9.32 -21.78 12.20
C SER A 457 -7.86 -21.40 12.49
N THR A 458 -6.92 -21.96 11.74
CA THR A 458 -5.58 -21.40 11.67
C THR A 458 -5.69 -20.10 10.89
N PHE A 459 -5.49 -18.99 11.59
CA PHE A 459 -5.39 -17.69 10.95
C PHE A 459 -4.02 -17.62 10.32
N ASP A 460 -3.98 -17.90 9.02
CA ASP A 460 -2.77 -17.71 8.26
C ASP A 460 -2.81 -16.30 7.70
N ILE A 461 -2.21 -15.35 8.43
CA ILE A 461 -1.90 -14.05 7.84
C ILE A 461 -0.63 -14.26 7.06
N ARG A 462 -0.77 -14.66 5.79
CA ARG A 462 0.35 -14.58 4.86
C ARG A 462 0.49 -13.14 4.46
N ALA A 463 1.26 -12.40 5.24
CA ALA A 463 1.89 -11.20 4.75
C ALA A 463 3.20 -11.68 4.13
N ASP A 464 3.34 -11.50 2.82
CA ASP A 464 4.63 -11.74 2.17
C ASP A 464 5.72 -10.75 2.64
N TRP A 465 5.34 -9.80 3.51
CA TRP A 465 6.09 -8.62 3.93
C TRP A 465 5.91 -8.34 5.43
N SER A 466 6.66 -7.38 5.95
CA SER A 466 6.67 -7.02 7.37
C SER A 466 5.34 -6.40 7.83
N VAL A 467 4.85 -6.90 8.95
CA VAL A 467 3.73 -6.33 9.73
C VAL A 467 4.34 -5.77 11.01
N GLU A 468 4.12 -4.48 11.28
CA GLU A 468 4.63 -3.80 12.47
C GLU A 468 3.91 -4.33 13.72
N SER A 469 2.59 -4.44 13.64
CA SER A 469 1.78 -5.00 14.71
C SER A 469 0.44 -5.51 14.19
N TYR A 470 -0.17 -6.44 14.92
CA TYR A 470 -1.54 -6.88 14.68
C TYR A 470 -2.27 -7.18 15.98
N THR A 471 -3.60 -7.13 15.92
CA THR A 471 -4.49 -7.53 17.02
C THR A 471 -5.60 -8.43 16.48
N VAL A 472 -5.90 -9.50 17.22
CA VAL A 472 -7.00 -10.42 16.90
C VAL A 472 -7.97 -10.46 18.08
N LYS A 473 -9.24 -10.17 17.82
CA LYS A 473 -10.32 -10.27 18.79
C LYS A 473 -11.33 -11.31 18.31
N LYS A 474 -11.74 -12.20 19.20
CA LYS A 474 -12.85 -13.14 19.01
C LYS A 474 -14.00 -12.76 19.94
N ASN A 475 -15.16 -12.47 19.38
CA ASN A 475 -16.34 -12.02 20.10
C ASN A 475 -16.04 -10.83 21.04
N GLY A 476 -15.17 -9.92 20.60
CA GLY A 476 -14.72 -8.76 21.38
C GLY A 476 -13.64 -9.05 22.42
N VAL A 477 -13.27 -10.32 22.64
CA VAL A 477 -12.18 -10.72 23.54
C VAL A 477 -10.89 -10.85 22.73
N GLN A 478 -9.87 -10.10 23.09
CA GLN A 478 -8.55 -10.20 22.47
C GLN A 478 -7.94 -11.58 22.74
N LEU A 479 -7.53 -12.27 21.66
CA LEU A 479 -6.99 -13.64 21.72
C LEU A 479 -5.49 -13.68 21.99
N ASP A 480 -4.74 -12.70 21.49
CA ASP A 480 -3.28 -12.62 21.62
C ASP A 480 -2.83 -11.20 22.02
N ALA A 481 -1.71 -11.10 22.74
CA ALA A 481 -1.02 -9.83 22.95
C ALA A 481 -0.47 -9.32 21.61
N THR A 482 -0.48 -8.00 21.40
CA THR A 482 0.10 -7.34 20.23
C THR A 482 1.50 -7.90 19.95
N GLN A 483 1.66 -8.70 18.90
CA GLN A 483 2.98 -9.19 18.50
C GLN A 483 3.61 -8.16 17.57
N VAL A 484 4.84 -7.77 17.89
CA VAL A 484 5.74 -7.03 16.99
C VAL A 484 6.54 -8.11 16.28
N THR A 485 6.31 -8.30 14.98
CA THR A 485 6.97 -9.36 14.21
C THR A 485 8.11 -8.80 13.38
N ASP A 486 9.34 -9.14 13.77
CA ASP A 486 10.50 -9.04 12.88
C ASP A 486 10.46 -10.21 11.89
N VAL A 487 9.83 -9.96 10.75
CA VAL A 487 9.92 -10.74 9.49
C VAL A 487 9.22 -12.12 9.50
N ASN A 488 8.19 -12.23 8.65
CA ASN A 488 7.33 -13.40 8.37
C ASN A 488 6.39 -13.80 9.51
N LEU A 489 5.09 -13.49 9.34
CA LEU A 489 4.02 -14.06 10.16
C LEU A 489 3.88 -15.55 9.80
N GLU A 490 4.57 -16.41 10.53
CA GLU A 490 4.27 -17.85 10.52
C GLU A 490 2.93 -18.05 11.25
N THR A 491 1.91 -18.40 10.46
CA THR A 491 0.59 -18.94 10.82
C THR A 491 0.29 -18.95 12.32
N THR A 492 -0.45 -17.95 12.82
CA THR A 492 -0.91 -17.99 14.22
C THR A 492 -2.17 -18.85 14.33
N ALA A 493 -1.99 -20.09 14.78
CA ALA A 493 -3.09 -21.02 15.00
C ALA A 493 -3.93 -20.61 16.22
N PHE A 494 -5.20 -20.24 16.01
CA PHE A 494 -6.12 -19.95 17.11
C PHE A 494 -7.22 -21.01 17.19
N GLY A 495 -7.12 -21.92 18.15
CA GLY A 495 -8.12 -22.97 18.38
C GLY A 495 -7.67 -24.00 19.40
N GLN A 496 -8.61 -24.64 20.10
CA GLN A 496 -8.29 -25.77 20.98
C GLN A 496 -7.91 -27.00 20.12
N ASN A 497 -6.65 -27.44 20.22
CA ASN A 497 -6.14 -28.79 19.89
C ASN A 497 -6.98 -29.63 18.92
N CYS A 498 -6.78 -29.45 17.61
CA CYS A 498 -7.09 -30.53 16.66
C CYS A 498 -5.92 -30.67 15.68
N SER A 499 -4.81 -31.25 16.15
CA SER A 499 -3.77 -31.74 15.25
C SER A 499 -4.35 -32.90 14.44
N PRO A 500 -4.37 -32.85 13.10
CA PRO A 500 -4.56 -34.07 12.33
C PRO A 500 -3.25 -34.87 12.45
N SER A 501 -3.33 -36.13 12.89
CA SER A 501 -2.27 -37.15 12.80
C SER A 501 -1.15 -37.22 13.86
N ILE A 502 -1.46 -37.07 15.15
CA ILE A 502 -0.66 -37.79 16.19
C ILE A 502 -1.64 -38.58 17.07
N PRO A 503 -1.55 -39.94 17.13
CA PRO A 503 -2.37 -40.71 18.05
C PRO A 503 -2.10 -40.23 19.48
N PRO A 504 -3.08 -40.29 20.40
CA PRO A 504 -3.02 -39.61 21.67
C PRO A 504 -1.89 -40.17 22.55
N SER A 505 -0.69 -39.58 22.47
CA SER A 505 0.34 -39.78 23.49
C SER A 505 0.05 -38.85 24.64
N THR A 506 -0.79 -39.36 25.55
CA THR A 506 -0.79 -39.11 27.00
C THR A 506 -0.63 -37.67 27.49
N SER A 507 -1.79 -37.08 27.86
CA SER A 507 -2.00 -36.23 29.04
C SER A 507 -1.10 -35.00 29.24
N SER A 508 -1.54 -33.84 28.75
CA SER A 508 -1.29 -32.59 29.46
C SER A 508 -2.38 -32.40 30.52
N LEU A 509 -2.01 -32.56 31.78
CA LEU A 509 -2.84 -32.14 32.91
C LEU A 509 -3.02 -30.63 32.83
N SER A 510 -4.25 -30.13 32.95
CA SER A 510 -4.51 -28.69 33.02
C SER A 510 -3.66 -28.06 34.13
N GLY A 511 -3.21 -26.82 33.96
CA GLY A 511 -2.42 -26.12 35.00
C GLY A 511 -3.10 -26.13 36.38
N GLY A 512 -4.44 -26.21 36.42
CA GLY A 512 -5.21 -26.41 37.65
C GLY A 512 -5.05 -27.80 38.29
N ALA A 513 -4.90 -28.86 37.49
CA ALA A 513 -4.65 -30.20 37.99
C ALA A 513 -3.20 -30.38 38.49
N ILE A 514 -2.22 -29.73 37.84
CA ILE A 514 -0.83 -29.69 38.32
C ILE A 514 -0.76 -28.91 39.63
N ALA A 515 -1.41 -27.75 39.73
CA ALA A 515 -1.51 -26.99 40.97
C ALA A 515 -2.19 -27.82 42.09
N GLY A 516 -3.26 -28.56 41.77
CA GLY A 516 -3.93 -29.45 42.70
C GLY A 516 -3.03 -30.59 43.21
N ILE A 517 -2.25 -31.23 42.32
CA ILE A 517 -1.30 -32.29 42.69
C ILE A 517 -0.17 -31.72 43.56
N VAL A 518 0.37 -30.55 43.23
CA VAL A 518 1.43 -29.90 44.03
C VAL A 518 0.91 -29.56 45.43
N ILE A 519 -0.30 -29.01 45.55
CA ILE A 519 -0.92 -28.73 46.85
C ILE A 519 -1.13 -30.03 47.64
N ALA A 520 -1.63 -31.09 47.01
CA ALA A 520 -1.81 -32.39 47.65
C ALA A 520 -0.47 -33.00 48.14
N CYS A 521 0.59 -32.88 47.36
CA CYS A 521 1.94 -33.32 47.74
C CYS A 521 2.51 -32.52 48.91
N ILE A 522 2.28 -31.20 48.97
CA ILE A 522 2.71 -30.35 50.09
C ILE A 522 1.97 -30.75 51.38
N VAL A 523 0.65 -30.98 51.30
CA VAL A 523 -0.15 -31.41 52.45
C VAL A 523 0.29 -32.80 52.95
N ALA A 524 0.54 -33.74 52.03
CA ALA A 524 1.04 -35.06 52.38
C ALA A 524 2.46 -34.99 53.00
N GLY A 525 3.32 -34.14 52.45
CA GLY A 525 4.66 -33.88 52.99
C GLY A 525 4.62 -33.31 54.41
N ALA A 526 3.74 -32.35 54.67
CA ALA A 526 3.53 -31.78 56.00
C ALA A 526 3.00 -32.82 57.01
N ALA A 527 2.08 -33.69 56.58
CA ALA A 527 1.56 -34.78 57.42
C ALA A 527 2.66 -35.81 57.76
N LEU A 528 3.53 -36.14 56.80
CA LEU A 528 4.68 -37.02 57.03
C LEU A 528 5.71 -36.39 57.97
N PHE A 529 6.01 -35.09 57.82
CA PHE A 529 6.88 -34.36 58.75
C PHE A 529 6.29 -34.31 60.16
N GLY A 530 4.98 -34.12 60.28
CA GLY A 530 4.26 -34.19 61.55
C GLY A 530 4.38 -35.57 62.21
N LEU A 531 4.17 -36.65 61.45
CA LEU A 531 4.31 -38.03 61.94
C LEU A 531 5.74 -38.37 62.35
N VAL A 532 6.74 -37.92 61.60
CA VAL A 532 8.16 -38.11 61.95
C VAL A 532 8.51 -37.33 63.22
N SER A 533 8.03 -36.11 63.36
CA SER A 533 8.26 -35.27 64.56
C SER A 533 7.56 -35.85 65.79
N TYR A 534 6.35 -36.38 65.63
CA TYR A 534 5.61 -37.08 66.68
C TYR A 534 6.33 -38.35 67.14
N LYS A 535 6.82 -39.15 66.19
CA LYS A 535 7.58 -40.39 66.49
C LYS A 535 8.93 -40.08 67.15
N ARG A 536 9.58 -38.98 66.77
CA ARG A 536 10.84 -38.51 67.39
C ARG A 536 10.60 -38.03 68.83
N ARG A 537 9.47 -37.37 69.12
CA ARG A 537 9.07 -37.02 70.50
C ARG A 537 8.76 -38.25 71.36
N GLN A 538 8.09 -39.27 70.81
CA GLN A 538 7.92 -40.53 71.54
C GLN A 538 9.24 -41.24 71.86
N SER A 539 10.22 -41.17 70.95
CA SER A 539 11.55 -41.74 71.17
C SER A 539 12.42 -40.96 72.17
N GLN A 540 12.12 -39.68 72.44
CA GLN A 540 12.82 -38.88 73.45
C GLN A 540 12.17 -38.99 74.85
N SER A 541 10.91 -39.42 74.93
CA SER A 541 10.20 -39.64 76.21
C SER A 541 10.64 -40.90 76.97
N SER A 542 11.50 -41.75 76.42
CA SER A 542 11.92 -43.01 77.05
C SER A 542 13.33 -43.00 77.64
N ASN A 543 14.04 -41.87 77.61
CA ASN A 543 15.37 -41.73 78.22
C ASN A 543 15.44 -40.43 79.02
N GLU A 544 14.80 -40.41 80.19
CA GLU A 544 15.16 -39.47 81.25
C GLU A 544 15.04 -40.19 82.60
N GLU A 545 16.10 -40.94 82.93
CA GLU A 545 16.40 -41.37 84.29
C GLU A 545 16.89 -40.17 85.11
N ASN A 546 16.31 -40.03 86.30
CA ASN A 546 16.69 -39.13 87.39
C ASN A 546 18.21 -39.07 87.63
N PRO A 547 18.69 -37.87 88.04
CA PRO A 547 19.32 -37.83 89.36
C PRO A 547 18.89 -36.64 90.23
N LEU A 548 18.45 -37.01 91.42
CA LEU A 548 18.66 -36.46 92.77
C LEU A 548 19.51 -35.17 92.97
N HIS A 549 19.05 -34.40 93.97
CA HIS A 549 19.77 -33.46 94.86
C HIS A 549 20.22 -32.12 94.22
N GLU A 550 20.11 -30.94 94.84
CA GLU A 550 19.79 -30.48 96.19
C GLU A 550 19.63 -28.94 96.10
N SER A 551 18.69 -28.34 96.86
CA SER A 551 18.80 -27.05 97.60
C SER A 551 19.42 -25.79 96.94
N LEU A 552 18.95 -24.55 97.06
CA LEU A 552 18.36 -23.81 98.18
C LEU A 552 18.22 -22.33 97.73
N PHE A 553 17.28 -21.60 98.35
CA PHE A 553 17.26 -20.13 98.55
C PHE A 553 17.07 -19.21 97.32
N ASP A 554 16.44 -18.04 97.40
CA ASP A 554 15.44 -17.46 98.31
C ASP A 554 14.97 -16.14 97.65
N PHE A 555 13.73 -15.78 97.95
CA PHE A 555 13.18 -14.44 98.19
C PHE A 555 13.42 -13.20 97.30
N SER A 556 12.28 -12.50 97.21
CA SER A 556 12.05 -11.05 97.15
C SER A 556 12.25 -10.38 95.78
N THR A 557 11.31 -9.59 95.28
CA THR A 557 10.17 -8.86 95.90
C THR A 557 9.10 -8.60 94.87
#